data_AF-A0A2V7H903-F1
#
_entry.id   AF-A0A2V7H903-F1
#
_cell.length_a   1.000
_cell.length_b   1.000
_cell.length_c   1.000
_cell.angle_alpha   90.00
_cell.angle_beta   90.00
_cell.angle_gamma   90.00
#
_symmetry.space_group_name_H-M   'P 1'
#
loop_
_entity.id
_entity.type
_entity.pdbx_description
1 polymer ?
#
loop_
_entity_poly.entity_id
_entity_poly.type
_entity_poly.pdbx_seq_one_letter_code
_entity_poly.pdbx_strand_id
1 'polypeptide(L)'
;MILVGELSLWVALLMAAWAATVSFAGGQLRRGDLIESGERAMYATLAMVVLASLGLWTALLTHDFSIKYVASFTSANLPKVYTITAFWGGQSGSLLFWALILSIYSAITLYTNRTSNRELMPYVSGTLALILFFFLATICLGSNPFERLDWIPIDGRGLNPQLQNPGMAIHPPNLYLGYVGTSIPFAFAIAALLTRRLDAEWLAAVRRWALLAWFFNTVGIVLGMWWAYVELGWGGYWAWDPVENASLLPWLVNTAFLHSIMVQEKRGMLRKWNVTLVVSAFLLAIFGTFITRSGVISSVHSFAQSPVGKWFAGFLILAIVVTAYLVSTRLNDLRSHAELESMVSREAAFLYNNLVLVGIAFSVLWGTLFPIISEAVRGNKITVGPPFFNTVNIPLGLLLLLLTGIGPLIAWRRASVANLKRQFLVPTASAATAGILFFALGVHDLAALLSYSFGALVLATIVQEFYKGVNARHRMYDESRLIALPRLIARNRRRYGGYIVHAGVVVVFAAFAGLAFKREFDLTLNAGETKAVTDAWGHRWTFLSQGISRYNVLNREVTAIALDVTQDGKPAGVITSEKRQHVDSRGAPTFEPSTEVGIKGSFKQDVYVVLAG
;
A
#
# COMPACT_ATOMS: atom_id res chain seq x y z
N MET A 1 7.81 6.16 -33.38
CA MET A 1 7.86 5.99 -31.91
C MET A 1 7.58 4.56 -31.46
N ILE A 2 6.61 3.84 -32.04
CA ILE A 2 6.22 2.49 -31.59
C ILE A 2 7.33 1.46 -31.81
N LEU A 3 7.85 1.33 -33.05
CA LEU A 3 8.98 0.44 -33.34
C LEU A 3 10.21 0.75 -32.48
N VAL A 4 10.48 2.04 -32.25
CA VAL A 4 11.57 2.49 -31.37
C VAL A 4 11.32 2.02 -29.94
N GLY A 5 10.08 2.14 -29.43
CA GLY A 5 9.71 1.68 -28.09
C GLY A 5 9.87 0.16 -27.93
N GLU A 6 9.43 -0.61 -28.91
CA GLU A 6 9.58 -2.07 -28.91
C GLU A 6 11.05 -2.50 -28.94
N LEU A 7 11.85 -1.97 -29.86
CA LEU A 7 13.29 -2.26 -29.93
C LEU A 7 14.01 -1.83 -28.65
N SER A 8 13.59 -0.72 -28.05
CA SER A 8 14.16 -0.25 -26.78
C SER A 8 13.94 -1.24 -25.64
N LEU A 9 12.80 -1.96 -25.59
CA LEU A 9 12.58 -3.01 -24.57
C LEU A 9 13.59 -4.15 -24.69
N TRP A 10 13.84 -4.63 -25.91
CA TRP A 10 14.81 -5.69 -26.14
C TRP A 10 16.25 -5.26 -25.82
N VAL A 11 16.61 -4.03 -26.18
CA VAL A 11 17.93 -3.47 -25.79
C VAL A 11 18.01 -3.31 -24.28
N ALA A 12 16.96 -2.82 -23.61
CA ALA A 12 16.91 -2.72 -22.15
C ALA A 12 17.14 -4.07 -21.47
N LEU A 13 16.53 -5.15 -21.99
CA LEU A 13 16.71 -6.51 -21.47
C LEU A 13 18.18 -6.94 -21.52
N LEU A 14 18.86 -6.72 -22.64
CA LEU A 14 20.27 -7.05 -22.82
C LEU A 14 21.17 -6.20 -21.90
N MET A 15 20.88 -4.91 -21.78
CA MET A 15 21.61 -4.00 -20.89
C MET A 15 21.44 -4.36 -19.42
N ALA A 16 20.24 -4.78 -19.00
CA ALA A 16 19.99 -5.23 -17.63
C ALA A 16 20.73 -6.55 -17.33
N ALA A 17 20.75 -7.49 -18.27
CA ALA A 17 21.52 -8.73 -18.14
C ALA A 17 23.02 -8.45 -18.03
N TRP A 18 23.53 -7.56 -18.89
CA TRP A 18 24.92 -7.11 -18.83
C TRP A 18 25.24 -6.43 -17.50
N ALA A 19 24.42 -5.46 -17.08
CA ALA A 19 24.57 -4.75 -15.82
C ALA A 19 24.62 -5.70 -14.62
N ALA A 20 23.72 -6.69 -14.56
CA ALA A 20 23.71 -7.70 -13.50
C ALA A 20 25.03 -8.46 -13.46
N THR A 21 25.47 -8.96 -14.62
CA THR A 21 26.66 -9.81 -14.75
C THR A 21 27.93 -9.05 -14.38
N VAL A 22 28.18 -7.89 -15.00
CA VAL A 22 29.41 -7.14 -14.78
C VAL A 22 29.47 -6.45 -13.42
N SER A 23 28.32 -6.08 -12.82
CA SER A 23 28.31 -5.53 -11.47
C SER A 23 28.74 -6.59 -10.43
N PHE A 24 28.21 -7.81 -10.52
CA PHE A 24 28.64 -8.91 -9.66
C PHE A 24 30.10 -9.30 -9.91
N ALA A 25 30.49 -9.46 -11.19
CA ALA A 25 31.86 -9.82 -11.55
C ALA A 25 32.86 -8.73 -11.13
N GLY A 26 32.52 -7.45 -11.31
CA GLY A 26 33.36 -6.32 -10.91
C GLY A 26 33.56 -6.25 -9.40
N GLY A 27 32.52 -6.51 -8.61
CA GLY A 27 32.63 -6.63 -7.16
C GLY A 27 33.53 -7.80 -6.71
N GLN A 28 33.34 -8.98 -7.30
CA GLN A 28 34.12 -10.18 -6.96
C GLN A 28 35.59 -10.07 -7.38
N LEU A 29 35.85 -9.59 -8.60
CA LEU A 29 37.19 -9.44 -9.16
C LEU A 29 37.90 -8.14 -8.71
N ARG A 30 37.20 -7.29 -7.95
CA ARG A 30 37.66 -5.95 -7.52
C ARG A 30 38.13 -5.08 -8.69
N ARG A 31 37.43 -5.18 -9.82
CA ARG A 31 37.74 -4.47 -11.07
C ARG A 31 36.86 -3.23 -11.23
N GLY A 32 37.46 -2.05 -11.06
CA GLY A 32 36.76 -0.77 -11.16
C GLY A 32 36.13 -0.51 -12.53
N ASP A 33 36.76 -0.98 -13.60
CA ASP A 33 36.25 -0.85 -14.97
C ASP A 33 34.97 -1.65 -15.20
N LEU A 34 34.86 -2.85 -14.61
CA LEU A 34 33.64 -3.66 -14.67
C LEU A 34 32.51 -3.04 -13.84
N ILE A 35 32.84 -2.48 -12.68
CA ILE A 35 31.87 -1.78 -11.82
C ILE A 35 31.29 -0.57 -12.57
N GLU A 36 32.15 0.25 -13.18
CA GLU A 36 31.74 1.41 -13.95
C GLU A 36 30.91 1.01 -15.18
N SER A 37 31.29 -0.06 -15.88
CA SER A 37 30.50 -0.63 -16.98
C SER A 37 29.09 -1.03 -16.52
N GLY A 38 28.97 -1.66 -15.35
CA GLY A 38 27.69 -2.03 -14.76
C GLY A 38 26.80 -0.83 -14.42
N GLU A 39 27.38 0.20 -13.83
CA GLU A 39 26.66 1.45 -13.53
C GLU A 39 26.18 2.14 -14.80
N ARG A 40 27.03 2.26 -15.82
CA ARG A 40 26.67 2.83 -17.13
C ARG A 40 25.57 2.03 -17.81
N ALA A 41 25.64 0.70 -17.74
CA ALA A 41 24.61 -0.18 -18.28
C ALA A 41 23.26 -0.04 -17.56
N MET A 42 23.25 0.24 -16.25
CA MET A 42 22.02 0.58 -15.53
C MET A 42 21.41 1.90 -16.01
N TYR A 43 22.21 2.94 -16.22
CA TYR A 43 21.72 4.20 -16.79
C TYR A 43 21.22 4.03 -18.24
N ALA A 44 21.91 3.22 -19.04
CA ALA A 44 21.46 2.87 -20.39
C ALA A 44 20.13 2.10 -20.37
N THR A 45 19.98 1.14 -19.45
CA THR A 45 18.71 0.42 -19.23
C THR A 45 17.58 1.41 -18.91
N LEU A 46 17.79 2.37 -18.00
CA LEU A 46 16.80 3.41 -17.70
C LEU A 46 16.40 4.19 -18.96
N ALA A 47 17.37 4.67 -19.74
CA ALA A 47 17.08 5.43 -20.97
C ALA A 47 16.21 4.61 -21.94
N MET A 48 16.52 3.33 -22.11
CA MET A 48 15.75 2.44 -22.99
C MET A 48 14.35 2.15 -22.45
N VAL A 49 14.19 1.95 -21.13
CA VAL A 49 12.86 1.76 -20.51
C VAL A 49 12.00 3.03 -20.61
N VAL A 50 12.62 4.22 -20.50
CA VAL A 50 11.93 5.50 -20.75
C VAL A 50 11.46 5.60 -22.19
N LEU A 51 12.32 5.29 -23.17
CA LEU A 51 11.94 5.28 -24.59
C LEU A 51 10.81 4.30 -24.89
N ALA A 52 10.86 3.10 -24.32
CA ALA A 52 9.76 2.14 -24.40
C ALA A 52 8.46 2.69 -23.78
N SER A 53 8.53 3.32 -22.61
CA SER A 53 7.36 3.91 -21.95
C SER A 53 6.74 5.05 -22.78
N LEU A 54 7.57 5.92 -23.35
CA LEU A 54 7.12 6.97 -24.26
C LEU A 54 6.50 6.40 -25.54
N GLY A 55 7.05 5.30 -26.07
CA GLY A 55 6.49 4.57 -27.20
C GLY A 55 5.07 4.05 -26.91
N LEU A 56 4.85 3.43 -25.75
CA LEU A 56 3.54 2.93 -25.36
C LEU A 56 2.54 4.05 -25.09
N TRP A 57 2.93 5.13 -24.39
CA TRP A 57 2.06 6.30 -24.24
C TRP A 57 1.68 6.93 -25.57
N THR A 58 2.62 7.01 -26.52
CA THR A 58 2.31 7.50 -27.87
C THR A 58 1.22 6.63 -28.49
N ALA A 59 1.38 5.31 -28.47
CA ALA A 59 0.40 4.39 -29.05
C ALA A 59 -0.99 4.48 -28.39
N LEU A 60 -1.04 4.61 -27.06
CA LEU A 60 -2.29 4.80 -26.31
C LEU A 60 -2.98 6.11 -26.70
N LEU A 61 -2.25 7.22 -26.71
CA LEU A 61 -2.79 8.56 -26.98
C LEU A 61 -3.21 8.75 -28.43
N THR A 62 -2.53 8.08 -29.37
CA THR A 62 -2.91 8.08 -30.80
C THR A 62 -3.93 7.01 -31.14
N HIS A 63 -4.38 6.20 -30.17
CA HIS A 63 -5.33 5.10 -30.37
C HIS A 63 -4.87 4.15 -31.49
N ASP A 64 -3.59 3.77 -31.49
CA ASP A 64 -3.06 2.82 -32.46
C ASP A 64 -3.56 1.40 -32.16
N PHE A 65 -4.75 1.10 -32.70
CA PHE A 65 -5.43 -0.17 -32.50
C PHE A 65 -4.75 -1.35 -33.20
N SER A 66 -3.68 -1.14 -33.98
CA SER A 66 -2.85 -2.26 -34.46
C SER A 66 -2.14 -2.98 -33.32
N ILE A 67 -1.98 -2.33 -32.16
CA ILE A 67 -1.40 -2.91 -30.96
C ILE A 67 -2.51 -3.52 -30.09
N LYS A 68 -2.38 -4.80 -29.77
CA LYS A 68 -3.34 -5.57 -28.96
C LYS A 68 -3.63 -4.92 -27.62
N TYR A 69 -2.61 -4.41 -26.93
CA TYR A 69 -2.78 -3.72 -25.65
C TYR A 69 -3.63 -2.44 -25.79
N VAL A 70 -3.37 -1.62 -26.80
CA VAL A 70 -4.12 -0.39 -27.06
C VAL A 70 -5.58 -0.73 -27.39
N ALA A 71 -5.81 -1.68 -28.31
CA ALA A 71 -7.14 -2.15 -28.67
C ALA A 71 -7.92 -2.77 -27.48
N SER A 72 -7.23 -3.36 -26.50
CA SER A 72 -7.88 -4.01 -25.36
C SER A 72 -8.22 -3.08 -24.19
N PHE A 73 -7.52 -1.94 -24.05
CA PHE A 73 -7.61 -1.06 -22.88
C PHE A 73 -7.95 0.40 -23.22
N THR A 74 -8.21 0.71 -24.49
CA THR A 74 -8.64 2.05 -24.93
C THR A 74 -9.76 1.93 -25.95
N SER A 75 -10.49 3.03 -26.17
CA SER A 75 -11.46 3.23 -27.26
C SER A 75 -11.33 4.67 -27.75
N ALA A 76 -11.74 4.96 -28.98
CA ALA A 76 -11.58 6.28 -29.60
C ALA A 76 -12.35 7.39 -28.86
N ASN A 77 -13.39 7.02 -28.11
CA ASN A 77 -14.19 7.93 -27.28
C ASN A 77 -13.78 7.93 -25.79
N LEU A 78 -12.70 7.23 -25.40
CA LEU A 78 -12.26 7.17 -24.01
C LEU A 78 -11.76 8.57 -23.55
N PRO A 79 -12.19 9.07 -22.38
CA PRO A 79 -11.67 10.33 -21.84
C PRO A 79 -10.15 10.30 -21.69
N LYS A 80 -9.48 11.38 -22.09
CA LYS A 80 -7.99 11.45 -22.18
C LYS A 80 -7.28 11.08 -20.88
N VAL A 81 -7.84 11.44 -19.73
CA VAL A 81 -7.27 11.05 -18.43
C VAL A 81 -7.16 9.53 -18.32
N TYR A 82 -8.19 8.79 -18.73
CA TYR A 82 -8.21 7.34 -18.69
C TYR A 82 -7.39 6.71 -19.81
N THR A 83 -7.22 7.38 -20.96
CA THR A 83 -6.26 6.97 -22.00
C THR A 83 -4.81 7.03 -21.49
N ILE A 84 -4.45 8.06 -20.69
CA ILE A 84 -3.12 8.15 -20.07
C ILE A 84 -2.94 7.05 -19.02
N THR A 85 -3.93 6.86 -18.15
CA THR A 85 -3.86 5.89 -17.05
C THR A 85 -3.99 4.45 -17.53
N ALA A 86 -4.47 4.22 -18.76
CA ALA A 86 -4.46 2.91 -19.41
C ALA A 86 -3.05 2.28 -19.44
N PHE A 87 -1.98 3.10 -19.37
CA PHE A 87 -0.61 2.63 -19.21
C PHE A 87 -0.43 1.67 -18.02
N TRP A 88 -1.17 1.84 -16.93
CA TRP A 88 -1.16 0.93 -15.79
C TRP A 88 -2.51 0.22 -15.56
N GLY A 89 -3.45 0.37 -16.50
CA GLY A 89 -4.79 -0.25 -16.45
C GLY A 89 -4.83 -1.72 -16.88
N GLY A 90 -3.77 -2.20 -17.53
CA GLY A 90 -3.64 -3.58 -17.96
C GLY A 90 -2.29 -4.21 -17.59
N GLN A 91 -2.19 -5.53 -17.79
CA GLN A 91 -1.02 -6.30 -17.36
C GLN A 91 0.31 -5.84 -17.98
N SER A 92 0.41 -5.77 -19.31
CA SER A 92 1.66 -5.47 -20.01
C SER A 92 2.18 -4.07 -19.70
N GLY A 93 1.32 -3.05 -19.78
CA GLY A 93 1.70 -1.68 -19.45
C GLY A 93 2.08 -1.50 -17.98
N SER A 94 1.36 -2.13 -17.05
CA SER A 94 1.69 -2.04 -15.63
C SER A 94 3.01 -2.76 -15.25
N LEU A 95 3.42 -3.80 -15.98
CA LEU A 95 4.78 -4.36 -15.84
C LEU A 95 5.83 -3.38 -16.32
N LEU A 96 5.59 -2.72 -17.45
CA LEU A 96 6.48 -1.67 -17.94
C LEU A 96 6.57 -0.50 -16.95
N PHE A 97 5.46 -0.13 -16.31
CA PHE A 97 5.43 0.88 -15.25
C PHE A 97 6.26 0.46 -14.03
N TRP A 98 6.19 -0.82 -13.64
CA TRP A 98 7.03 -1.37 -12.58
C TRP A 98 8.52 -1.26 -12.94
N ALA A 99 8.90 -1.68 -14.15
CA ALA A 99 10.28 -1.60 -14.64
C ALA A 99 10.78 -0.15 -14.76
N LEU A 100 9.92 0.77 -15.16
CA LEU A 100 10.21 2.21 -15.21
C LEU A 100 10.56 2.74 -13.81
N ILE A 101 9.72 2.47 -12.81
CA ILE A 101 10.01 2.91 -11.43
C ILE A 101 11.29 2.26 -10.91
N LEU A 102 11.50 0.96 -11.14
CA LEU A 102 12.70 0.28 -10.64
C LEU A 102 13.96 0.87 -11.27
N SER A 103 13.97 1.10 -12.58
CA SER A 103 15.12 1.68 -13.27
C SER A 103 15.42 3.10 -12.78
N ILE A 104 14.41 3.93 -12.52
CA ILE A 104 14.56 5.27 -11.92
C ILE A 104 15.14 5.16 -10.51
N TYR A 105 14.56 4.33 -9.65
CA TYR A 105 15.04 4.14 -8.27
C TYR A 105 16.46 3.58 -8.22
N SER A 106 16.80 2.68 -9.15
CA SER A 106 18.14 2.13 -9.28
C SER A 106 19.15 3.21 -9.68
N ALA A 107 18.84 4.02 -10.70
CA ALA A 107 19.68 5.13 -11.13
C ALA A 107 19.89 6.16 -10.00
N ILE A 108 18.83 6.54 -9.28
CA ILE A 108 18.93 7.44 -8.12
C ILE A 108 19.80 6.82 -7.03
N THR A 109 19.63 5.53 -6.75
CA THR A 109 20.40 4.83 -5.71
C THR A 109 21.88 4.78 -6.04
N LEU A 110 22.23 4.42 -7.27
CA LEU A 110 23.61 4.40 -7.75
C LEU A 110 24.23 5.80 -7.68
N TYR A 111 23.52 6.81 -8.20
CA TYR A 111 24.02 8.18 -8.20
C TYR A 111 24.25 8.74 -6.80
N THR A 112 23.30 8.55 -5.89
CA THR A 112 23.36 9.09 -4.52
C THR A 112 24.34 8.35 -3.62
N ASN A 113 24.74 7.12 -3.96
CA ASN A 113 25.68 6.31 -3.18
C ASN A 113 27.01 6.06 -3.92
N ARG A 114 27.29 6.67 -5.07
CA ARG A 114 28.56 6.45 -5.80
C ARG A 114 29.83 6.77 -5.00
N THR A 115 29.72 7.66 -4.00
CA THR A 115 30.84 8.04 -3.13
C THR A 115 30.84 7.32 -1.78
N SER A 116 29.74 6.66 -1.40
CA SER A 116 29.52 6.09 -0.08
C SER A 116 29.21 4.60 -0.20
N ASN A 117 29.66 3.75 0.72
CA ASN A 117 29.42 2.30 0.62
C ASN A 117 30.00 1.66 -0.67
N ARG A 118 31.14 2.15 -1.18
CA ARG A 118 31.74 1.72 -2.48
C ARG A 118 31.89 0.20 -2.62
N GLU A 119 32.15 -0.50 -1.52
CA GLU A 119 32.31 -1.96 -1.53
C GLU A 119 30.98 -2.72 -1.66
N LEU A 120 29.87 -2.11 -1.24
CA LEU A 120 28.52 -2.69 -1.38
C LEU A 120 27.93 -2.41 -2.75
N MET A 121 28.25 -1.25 -3.35
CA MET A 121 27.59 -0.76 -4.56
C MET A 121 27.58 -1.72 -5.75
N PRO A 122 28.64 -2.50 -6.06
CA PRO A 122 28.60 -3.50 -7.13
C PRO A 122 27.52 -4.56 -6.90
N TYR A 123 27.34 -5.01 -5.66
CA TYR A 123 26.34 -6.01 -5.32
C TYR A 123 24.93 -5.41 -5.23
N VAL A 124 24.79 -4.15 -4.80
CA VAL A 124 23.53 -3.41 -4.86
C VAL A 124 23.09 -3.26 -6.33
N SER A 125 24.00 -2.77 -7.19
CA SER A 125 23.78 -2.64 -8.63
C SER A 125 23.39 -3.97 -9.25
N GLY A 126 24.18 -5.03 -9.01
CA GLY A 126 23.91 -6.37 -9.55
C GLY A 126 22.57 -6.94 -9.12
N THR A 127 22.18 -6.74 -7.85
CA THR A 127 20.87 -7.21 -7.34
C THR A 127 19.72 -6.46 -7.99
N LEU A 128 19.80 -5.14 -8.10
CA LEU A 128 18.77 -4.33 -8.74
C LEU A 128 18.66 -4.63 -10.24
N ALA A 129 19.79 -4.79 -10.91
CA ALA A 129 19.85 -5.18 -12.32
C ALA A 129 19.25 -6.58 -12.54
N LEU A 130 19.46 -7.54 -11.63
CA LEU A 130 18.87 -8.87 -11.72
C LEU A 130 17.34 -8.83 -11.57
N ILE A 131 16.83 -8.04 -10.64
CA ILE A 131 15.38 -7.83 -10.49
C ILE A 131 14.83 -7.15 -11.76
N LEU A 132 15.49 -6.11 -12.25
CA LEU A 132 15.08 -5.39 -13.47
C LEU A 132 15.10 -6.29 -14.70
N PHE A 133 16.13 -7.13 -14.84
CA PHE A 133 16.22 -8.16 -15.87
C PHE A 133 15.03 -9.12 -15.82
N PHE A 134 14.65 -9.61 -14.64
CA PHE A 134 13.48 -10.49 -14.51
C PHE A 134 12.18 -9.81 -14.99
N PHE A 135 11.94 -8.55 -14.61
CA PHE A 135 10.77 -7.81 -15.07
C PHE A 135 10.81 -7.56 -16.58
N LEU A 136 11.96 -7.16 -17.13
CA LEU A 136 12.12 -6.95 -18.57
C LEU A 136 11.97 -8.25 -19.37
N ALA A 137 12.47 -9.37 -18.86
CA ALA A 137 12.30 -10.68 -19.47
C ALA A 137 10.81 -11.07 -19.50
N THR A 138 10.11 -10.85 -18.38
CA THR A 138 8.66 -11.10 -18.28
C THR A 138 7.87 -10.22 -19.26
N ILE A 139 8.27 -8.96 -19.45
CA ILE A 139 7.66 -8.06 -20.42
C ILE A 139 7.91 -8.55 -21.84
N CYS A 140 9.18 -8.76 -22.23
CA CYS A 140 9.54 -9.07 -23.62
C CYS A 140 9.02 -10.43 -24.08
N LEU A 141 9.03 -11.43 -23.20
CA LEU A 141 8.76 -12.82 -23.54
C LEU A 141 7.37 -13.31 -23.09
N GLY A 142 6.77 -12.67 -22.09
CA GLY A 142 5.53 -13.13 -21.47
C GLY A 142 4.32 -12.21 -21.64
N SER A 143 4.53 -10.90 -21.73
CA SER A 143 3.45 -9.90 -21.75
C SER A 143 3.90 -8.62 -22.48
N ASN A 144 4.21 -8.74 -23.76
CA ASN A 144 4.76 -7.63 -24.54
C ASN A 144 3.68 -6.56 -24.80
N PRO A 145 3.87 -5.29 -24.38
CA PRO A 145 2.88 -4.24 -24.59
C PRO A 145 2.78 -3.75 -26.04
N PHE A 146 3.72 -4.14 -26.91
CA PHE A 146 3.75 -3.79 -28.33
C PHE A 146 3.30 -4.95 -29.25
N GLU A 147 2.77 -6.03 -28.66
CA GLU A 147 2.20 -7.15 -29.43
C GLU A 147 1.16 -6.64 -30.43
N ARG A 148 1.37 -6.92 -31.72
CA ARG A 148 0.47 -6.50 -32.80
C ARG A 148 -0.65 -7.51 -33.02
N LEU A 149 -1.79 -7.02 -33.46
CA LEU A 149 -2.89 -7.83 -33.95
C LEU A 149 -2.68 -8.17 -35.43
N ASP A 150 -3.19 -9.32 -35.85
CA ASP A 150 -3.20 -9.74 -37.26
C ASP A 150 -4.13 -8.88 -38.13
N TRP A 151 -5.06 -8.17 -37.50
CA TRP A 151 -6.00 -7.25 -38.12
C TRP A 151 -6.17 -6.01 -37.25
N ILE A 152 -6.48 -4.87 -37.85
CA ILE A 152 -6.65 -3.60 -37.13
C ILE A 152 -8.14 -3.38 -36.85
N PRO A 153 -8.60 -3.42 -35.59
CA PRO A 153 -9.97 -3.10 -35.27
C PRO A 153 -10.27 -1.63 -35.51
N ILE A 154 -11.51 -1.38 -35.93
CA ILE A 154 -12.00 -0.03 -36.21
C ILE A 154 -12.08 0.83 -34.94
N ASP A 155 -12.30 0.19 -33.79
CA ASP A 155 -12.24 0.79 -32.46
C ASP A 155 -11.77 -0.25 -31.44
N GLY A 156 -11.22 0.23 -30.34
CA GLY A 156 -10.84 -0.59 -29.20
C GLY A 156 -12.02 -0.88 -28.26
N ARG A 157 -11.82 -1.88 -27.40
CA ARG A 157 -12.81 -2.33 -26.42
C ARG A 157 -13.13 -1.30 -25.34
N GLY A 158 -12.25 -0.32 -25.12
CA GLY A 158 -12.35 0.62 -24.01
C GLY A 158 -11.74 0.07 -22.71
N LEU A 159 -11.65 0.94 -21.71
CA LEU A 159 -11.15 0.59 -20.39
C LEU A 159 -12.31 0.04 -19.53
N ASN A 160 -12.03 -0.97 -18.69
CA ASN A 160 -13.01 -1.49 -17.72
C ASN A 160 -13.69 -0.33 -16.98
N PRO A 161 -15.03 -0.28 -16.91
CA PRO A 161 -15.79 0.78 -16.25
C PRO A 161 -15.28 1.18 -14.87
N GLN A 162 -14.92 0.20 -14.02
CA GLN A 162 -14.43 0.46 -12.66
C GLN A 162 -13.13 1.26 -12.64
N LEU A 163 -12.34 1.19 -13.70
CA LEU A 163 -11.07 1.91 -13.87
C LEU A 163 -11.28 3.33 -14.43
N GLN A 164 -12.51 3.72 -14.77
CA GLN A 164 -12.84 5.07 -15.25
C GLN A 164 -13.25 5.99 -14.09
N ASN A 165 -12.46 5.97 -13.01
CA ASN A 165 -12.62 6.76 -11.80
C ASN A 165 -11.31 7.50 -11.47
N PRO A 166 -11.33 8.73 -10.89
CA PRO A 166 -10.12 9.41 -10.44
C PRO A 166 -9.20 8.56 -9.53
N GLY A 167 -9.77 7.63 -8.75
CA GLY A 167 -9.03 6.65 -7.95
C GLY A 167 -8.02 5.86 -8.78
N MET A 168 -8.40 5.36 -9.96
CA MET A 168 -7.51 4.66 -10.88
C MET A 168 -6.29 5.50 -11.30
N ALA A 169 -6.45 6.81 -11.41
CA ALA A 169 -5.36 7.68 -11.85
C ALA A 169 -4.28 7.86 -10.78
N ILE A 170 -4.63 7.75 -9.49
CA ILE A 170 -3.74 8.09 -8.38
C ILE A 170 -3.39 6.90 -7.49
N HIS A 171 -4.29 5.95 -7.27
CA HIS A 171 -4.08 4.84 -6.34
C HIS A 171 -2.99 3.87 -6.81
N PRO A 172 -3.08 3.23 -8.01
CA PRO A 172 -2.09 2.26 -8.45
C PRO A 172 -0.68 2.86 -8.50
N PRO A 173 -0.45 4.07 -9.04
CA PRO A 173 0.89 4.67 -9.04
C PRO A 173 1.55 4.74 -7.65
N ASN A 174 0.79 5.08 -6.61
CA ASN A 174 1.30 5.11 -5.24
C ASN A 174 1.66 3.70 -4.73
N LEU A 175 0.83 2.69 -4.99
CA LEU A 175 1.18 1.31 -4.64
C LEU A 175 2.45 0.82 -5.37
N TYR A 176 2.61 1.11 -6.66
CA TYR A 176 3.82 0.75 -7.40
C TYR A 176 5.06 1.46 -6.84
N LEU A 177 4.99 2.77 -6.54
CA LEU A 177 6.08 3.52 -5.93
C LEU A 177 6.49 2.95 -4.57
N GLY A 178 5.55 2.38 -3.82
CA GLY A 178 5.79 1.73 -2.54
C GLY A 178 6.36 0.32 -2.68
N TYR A 179 5.75 -0.54 -3.48
CA TYR A 179 6.20 -1.92 -3.74
C TYR A 179 7.60 -1.96 -4.32
N VAL A 180 7.84 -1.23 -5.41
CA VAL A 180 9.15 -1.16 -6.08
C VAL A 180 10.20 -0.54 -5.14
N GLY A 181 9.79 0.39 -4.28
CA GLY A 181 10.66 1.01 -3.28
C GLY A 181 11.30 0.01 -2.31
N THR A 182 10.64 -1.12 -2.03
CA THR A 182 11.20 -2.18 -1.17
C THR A 182 12.41 -2.89 -1.79
N SER A 183 12.59 -2.82 -3.11
CA SER A 183 13.74 -3.41 -3.80
C SER A 183 15.08 -2.77 -3.40
N ILE A 184 15.08 -1.48 -3.04
CA ILE A 184 16.32 -0.79 -2.64
C ILE A 184 16.83 -1.30 -1.28
N PRO A 185 16.04 -1.27 -0.18
CA PRO A 185 16.41 -1.92 1.09
C PRO A 185 16.88 -3.37 0.92
N PHE A 186 16.15 -4.12 0.09
CA PHE A 186 16.49 -5.51 -0.22
C PHE A 186 17.87 -5.65 -0.87
N ALA A 187 18.18 -4.86 -1.90
CA ALA A 187 19.47 -4.90 -2.58
C ALA A 187 20.64 -4.57 -1.65
N PHE A 188 20.47 -3.60 -0.74
CA PHE A 188 21.47 -3.33 0.31
C PHE A 188 21.62 -4.50 1.29
N ALA A 189 20.52 -5.16 1.69
CA ALA A 189 20.59 -6.33 2.55
C ALA A 189 21.32 -7.50 1.88
N ILE A 190 21.05 -7.77 0.59
CA ILE A 190 21.77 -8.77 -0.20
C ILE A 190 23.26 -8.42 -0.30
N ALA A 191 23.59 -7.18 -0.63
CA ALA A 191 24.97 -6.71 -0.72
C ALA A 191 25.72 -6.88 0.61
N ALA A 192 25.09 -6.52 1.72
CA ALA A 192 25.65 -6.66 3.07
C ALA A 192 25.89 -8.13 3.45
N LEU A 193 24.98 -9.05 3.08
CA LEU A 193 25.12 -10.48 3.32
C LEU A 193 26.20 -11.14 2.43
N LEU A 194 26.32 -10.72 1.17
CA LEU A 194 27.32 -11.21 0.23
C LEU A 194 28.73 -10.77 0.63
N THR A 195 28.89 -9.51 1.02
CA THR A 195 30.18 -8.94 1.45
C THR A 195 30.52 -9.22 2.91
N ARG A 196 29.54 -9.72 3.69
CA ARG A 196 29.60 -9.86 5.16
C ARG A 196 29.87 -8.53 5.90
N ARG A 197 29.53 -7.40 5.28
CA ARG A 197 29.64 -6.05 5.89
C ARG A 197 28.27 -5.64 6.46
N LEU A 198 28.07 -5.99 7.74
CA LEU A 198 26.79 -5.85 8.46
C LEU A 198 26.79 -4.68 9.46
N ASP A 199 27.63 -3.69 9.20
CA ASP A 199 27.84 -2.49 9.99
C ASP A 199 26.75 -1.43 9.75
N ALA A 200 26.82 -0.33 10.50
CA ALA A 200 25.75 0.66 10.57
C ALA A 200 25.72 1.66 9.40
N GLU A 201 26.76 1.70 8.56
CA GLU A 201 26.96 2.76 7.56
C GLU A 201 25.84 2.79 6.50
N TRP A 202 25.36 1.63 6.08
CA TRP A 202 24.28 1.51 5.08
C TRP A 202 22.87 1.65 5.66
N LEU A 203 22.71 1.60 7.00
CA LEU A 203 21.40 1.67 7.66
C LEU A 203 20.68 2.98 7.37
N ALA A 204 21.42 4.10 7.25
CA ALA A 204 20.84 5.40 6.95
C ALA A 204 20.24 5.47 5.52
N ALA A 205 20.89 4.83 4.54
CA ALA A 205 20.36 4.74 3.18
C ALA A 205 19.11 3.85 3.16
N VAL A 206 19.20 2.65 3.76
CA VAL A 206 18.09 1.70 3.82
C VAL A 206 16.88 2.28 4.53
N ARG A 207 17.06 3.01 5.64
CA ARG A 207 15.96 3.64 6.36
C ARG A 207 15.24 4.70 5.52
N ARG A 208 15.97 5.51 4.74
CA ARG A 208 15.35 6.53 3.87
C ARG A 208 14.47 5.90 2.81
N TRP A 209 14.97 4.86 2.14
CA TRP A 209 14.20 4.12 1.15
C TRP A 209 13.03 3.33 1.75
N ALA A 210 13.21 2.73 2.93
CA ALA A 210 12.14 2.07 3.66
C ALA A 210 11.00 3.04 4.04
N LEU A 211 11.33 4.27 4.46
CA LEU A 211 10.34 5.33 4.72
C LEU A 211 9.62 5.77 3.45
N LEU A 212 10.34 5.92 2.34
CA LEU A 212 9.74 6.26 1.04
C LEU A 212 8.74 5.18 0.60
N ALA A 213 9.15 3.92 0.65
CA ALA A 213 8.31 2.77 0.32
C ALA A 213 7.09 2.68 1.24
N TRP A 214 7.30 2.87 2.55
CA TRP A 214 6.23 2.88 3.55
C TRP A 214 5.22 4.02 3.32
N PHE A 215 5.70 5.22 3.01
CA PHE A 215 4.84 6.37 2.73
C PHE A 215 3.94 6.11 1.52
N PHE A 216 4.52 5.68 0.40
CA PHE A 216 3.76 5.41 -0.81
C PHE A 216 2.81 4.21 -0.67
N ASN A 217 3.20 3.16 0.06
CA ASN A 217 2.27 2.08 0.42
C ASN A 217 1.11 2.60 1.29
N THR A 218 1.37 3.49 2.25
CA THR A 218 0.33 4.08 3.10
C THR A 218 -0.66 4.88 2.26
N VAL A 219 -0.16 5.77 1.40
CA VAL A 219 -1.00 6.57 0.49
C VAL A 219 -1.76 5.66 -0.47
N GLY A 220 -1.09 4.68 -1.06
CA GLY A 220 -1.70 3.67 -1.93
C GLY A 220 -2.86 2.97 -1.24
N ILE A 221 -2.63 2.34 -0.08
CA ILE A 221 -3.67 1.62 0.67
C ILE A 221 -4.86 2.53 1.00
N VAL A 222 -4.62 3.75 1.51
CA VAL A 222 -5.70 4.69 1.87
C VAL A 222 -6.49 5.14 0.64
N LEU A 223 -5.82 5.45 -0.48
CA LEU A 223 -6.49 5.78 -1.74
C LEU A 223 -7.28 4.59 -2.29
N GLY A 224 -6.80 3.36 -2.07
CA GLY A 224 -7.50 2.13 -2.47
C GLY A 224 -8.76 1.92 -1.66
N MET A 225 -8.69 2.12 -0.34
CA MET A 225 -9.85 2.09 0.55
C MET A 225 -10.92 3.11 0.14
N TRP A 226 -10.50 4.34 -0.18
CA TRP A 226 -11.39 5.38 -0.68
C TRP A 226 -12.00 5.00 -2.03
N TRP A 227 -11.19 4.54 -2.98
CA TRP A 227 -11.66 4.15 -4.30
C TRP A 227 -12.66 2.98 -4.22
N ALA A 228 -12.37 1.95 -3.43
CA ALA A 228 -13.28 0.84 -3.16
C ALA A 228 -14.63 1.33 -2.61
N TYR A 229 -14.60 2.28 -1.67
CA TYR A 229 -15.80 2.87 -1.08
C TYR A 229 -16.68 3.58 -2.13
N VAL A 230 -16.08 4.33 -3.05
CA VAL A 230 -16.82 5.10 -4.06
C VAL A 230 -17.14 4.34 -5.35
N GLU A 231 -16.59 3.15 -5.59
CA GLU A 231 -16.75 2.45 -6.87
C GLU A 231 -17.44 1.07 -6.75
N LEU A 232 -17.19 0.31 -5.67
CA LEU A 232 -17.58 -1.12 -5.64
C LEU A 232 -19.01 -1.40 -5.16
N GLY A 233 -19.77 -0.39 -4.73
CA GLY A 233 -21.22 -0.53 -4.49
C GLY A 233 -21.65 -1.33 -3.25
N TRP A 234 -20.74 -1.86 -2.44
CA TRP A 234 -21.09 -2.67 -1.25
C TRP A 234 -21.04 -1.86 0.07
N GLY A 235 -20.81 -0.55 -0.03
CA GLY A 235 -20.90 0.37 1.12
C GLY A 235 -19.80 0.18 2.17
N GLY A 236 -18.60 -0.25 1.79
CA GLY A 236 -17.44 -0.30 2.69
C GLY A 236 -16.12 -0.07 1.97
N TYR A 237 -15.05 0.01 2.75
CA TYR A 237 -13.73 0.47 2.29
C TYR A 237 -12.65 -0.63 2.26
N TRP A 238 -12.95 -1.82 2.79
CA TRP A 238 -12.03 -2.97 2.84
C TRP A 238 -12.79 -4.28 2.98
N ALA A 239 -12.62 -5.20 2.03
CA ALA A 239 -13.34 -6.46 1.96
C ALA A 239 -12.49 -7.67 2.41
N TRP A 240 -11.22 -7.46 2.77
CA TRP A 240 -10.22 -8.53 2.95
C TRP A 240 -10.00 -9.35 1.67
N ASP A 241 -10.15 -8.69 0.51
CA ASP A 241 -9.86 -9.30 -0.79
C ASP A 241 -8.36 -9.68 -0.87
N PRO A 242 -7.98 -10.78 -1.57
CA PRO A 242 -6.59 -11.22 -1.63
C PRO A 242 -5.59 -10.17 -2.11
N VAL A 243 -6.00 -9.26 -3.01
CA VAL A 243 -5.13 -8.18 -3.50
C VAL A 243 -5.03 -7.04 -2.49
N GLU A 244 -6.14 -6.69 -1.85
CA GLU A 244 -6.14 -5.77 -0.70
C GLU A 244 -5.18 -6.29 0.39
N ASN A 245 -5.35 -7.55 0.80
CA ASN A 245 -4.50 -8.22 1.79
C ASN A 245 -3.03 -8.19 1.38
N ALA A 246 -2.74 -8.50 0.12
CA ALA A 246 -1.37 -8.48 -0.39
C ALA A 246 -0.72 -7.10 -0.30
N SER A 247 -1.48 -6.00 -0.42
CA SER A 247 -0.98 -4.63 -0.23
C SER A 247 -0.63 -4.31 1.22
N LEU A 248 -1.36 -4.89 2.17
CA LEU A 248 -1.15 -4.68 3.60
C LEU A 248 0.11 -5.38 4.13
N LEU A 249 0.44 -6.55 3.58
CA LEU A 249 1.55 -7.39 4.05
C LEU A 249 2.93 -6.69 4.06
N PRO A 250 3.45 -6.13 2.95
CA PRO A 250 4.73 -5.44 2.97
C PRO A 250 4.67 -4.16 3.82
N TRP A 251 3.51 -3.50 3.94
CA TRP A 251 3.34 -2.33 4.79
C TRP A 251 3.51 -2.67 6.28
N LEU A 252 2.93 -3.77 6.77
CA LEU A 252 3.05 -4.22 8.16
C LEU A 252 4.51 -4.57 8.51
N VAL A 253 5.17 -5.36 7.66
CA VAL A 253 6.55 -5.80 7.88
C VAL A 253 7.53 -4.63 7.77
N ASN A 254 7.29 -3.69 6.84
CA ASN A 254 8.12 -2.48 6.75
C ASN A 254 7.88 -1.53 7.95
N THR A 255 6.66 -1.46 8.48
CA THR A 255 6.37 -0.72 9.73
C THR A 255 7.15 -1.32 10.90
N ALA A 256 7.17 -2.65 11.02
CA ALA A 256 7.97 -3.36 12.00
C ALA A 256 9.48 -3.02 11.85
N PHE A 257 9.98 -3.03 10.61
CA PHE A 257 11.38 -2.69 10.32
C PHE A 257 11.72 -1.25 10.73
N LEU A 258 10.88 -0.27 10.41
CA LEU A 258 11.10 1.14 10.75
C LEU A 258 11.16 1.39 12.27
N HIS A 259 10.47 0.57 13.05
CA HIS A 259 10.55 0.57 14.52
C HIS A 259 11.83 -0.13 15.01
N SER A 260 12.15 -1.29 14.45
CA SER A 260 13.29 -2.11 14.87
C SER A 260 14.65 -1.51 14.49
N ILE A 261 14.76 -0.82 13.36
CA ILE A 261 16.01 -0.13 12.97
C ILE A 261 16.38 0.97 13.98
N MET A 262 15.39 1.57 14.67
CA MET A 262 15.67 2.54 15.73
C MET A 262 16.41 1.92 16.92
N VAL A 263 16.07 0.67 17.24
CA VAL A 263 16.70 -0.07 18.34
C VAL A 263 18.10 -0.50 17.92
N GLN A 264 18.29 -0.94 16.66
CA GLN A 264 19.62 -1.28 16.14
C GLN A 264 20.57 -0.08 16.16
N GLU A 265 20.14 1.09 15.67
CA GLU A 265 20.99 2.29 15.65
C GLU A 265 21.36 2.78 17.06
N LYS A 266 20.46 2.66 18.04
CA LYS A 266 20.68 3.19 19.39
C LYS A 266 21.34 2.21 20.36
N ARG A 267 21.14 0.91 20.17
CA ARG A 267 21.52 -0.14 21.14
C ARG A 267 22.33 -1.27 20.52
N GLY A 268 22.51 -1.30 19.20
CA GLY A 268 23.24 -2.36 18.51
C GLY A 268 22.55 -3.74 18.53
N MET A 269 21.24 -3.76 18.80
CA MET A 269 20.42 -4.98 18.91
C MET A 269 19.64 -5.29 17.62
N LEU A 270 18.98 -6.45 17.58
CA LEU A 270 18.00 -6.84 16.56
C LEU A 270 18.52 -6.90 15.11
N ARG A 271 19.84 -7.09 14.91
CA ARG A 271 20.43 -7.17 13.56
C ARG A 271 19.81 -8.28 12.70
N LYS A 272 19.71 -9.51 13.24
CA LYS A 272 19.05 -10.66 12.58
C LYS A 272 17.62 -10.30 12.15
N TRP A 273 16.87 -9.75 13.10
CA TRP A 273 15.47 -9.38 12.92
C TRP A 273 15.29 -8.34 11.81
N ASN A 274 16.12 -7.30 11.80
CA ASN A 274 16.06 -6.24 10.79
C ASN A 274 16.37 -6.74 9.38
N VAL A 275 17.37 -7.61 9.22
CA VAL A 275 17.65 -8.21 7.92
C VAL A 275 16.48 -9.07 7.45
N THR A 276 15.91 -9.91 8.34
CA THR A 276 14.72 -10.71 8.02
C THR A 276 13.55 -9.82 7.60
N LEU A 277 13.24 -8.76 8.35
CA LEU A 277 12.12 -7.88 8.02
C LEU A 277 12.30 -7.16 6.68
N VAL A 278 13.51 -6.67 6.36
CA VAL A 278 13.79 -6.03 5.06
C VAL A 278 13.62 -7.00 3.92
N VAL A 279 14.14 -8.22 4.05
CA VAL A 279 13.99 -9.28 3.06
C VAL A 279 12.52 -9.66 2.89
N SER A 280 11.81 -9.90 3.99
CA SER A 280 10.39 -10.24 3.97
C SER A 280 9.53 -9.16 3.34
N ALA A 281 9.82 -7.87 3.58
CA ALA A 281 9.06 -6.78 2.96
C ALA A 281 9.13 -6.81 1.42
N PHE A 282 10.31 -7.06 0.85
CA PHE A 282 10.45 -7.23 -0.60
C PHE A 282 9.79 -8.50 -1.12
N LEU A 283 9.99 -9.64 -0.45
CA LEU A 283 9.36 -10.90 -0.84
C LEU A 283 7.83 -10.81 -0.82
N LEU A 284 7.26 -10.10 0.17
CA LEU A 284 5.81 -9.87 0.26
C LEU A 284 5.30 -8.89 -0.83
N ALA A 285 6.10 -7.92 -1.26
CA ALA A 285 5.76 -7.07 -2.40
C ALA A 285 5.75 -7.86 -3.73
N ILE A 286 6.72 -8.76 -3.92
CA ILE A 286 6.73 -9.69 -5.06
C ILE A 286 5.58 -10.69 -4.96
N PHE A 287 5.26 -11.19 -3.77
CA PHE A 287 4.08 -12.03 -3.53
C PHE A 287 2.78 -11.30 -3.92
N GLY A 288 2.61 -10.03 -3.56
CA GLY A 288 1.44 -9.28 -4.02
C GLY A 288 1.40 -9.07 -5.53
N THR A 289 2.55 -8.93 -6.17
CA THR A 289 2.65 -8.90 -7.64
C THR A 289 2.28 -10.25 -8.27
N PHE A 290 2.62 -11.37 -7.61
CA PHE A 290 2.21 -12.71 -8.01
C PHE A 290 0.69 -12.90 -7.87
N ILE A 291 0.09 -12.53 -6.74
CA ILE A 291 -1.35 -12.69 -6.50
C ILE A 291 -2.17 -11.90 -7.53
N THR A 292 -1.79 -10.66 -7.80
CA THR A 292 -2.50 -9.79 -8.76
C THR A 292 -2.43 -10.27 -10.21
N ARG A 293 -1.44 -11.11 -10.57
CA ARG A 293 -1.15 -11.48 -11.97
C ARG A 293 -1.27 -12.98 -12.28
N SER A 294 -1.49 -13.82 -11.28
CA SER A 294 -1.54 -15.27 -11.46
C SER A 294 -2.95 -15.81 -11.67
N GLY A 295 -3.98 -15.10 -11.19
CA GLY A 295 -5.36 -15.57 -11.18
C GLY A 295 -5.57 -16.88 -10.40
N VAL A 296 -4.62 -17.22 -9.51
CA VAL A 296 -4.66 -18.43 -8.68
C VAL A 296 -5.71 -18.29 -7.57
N ILE A 297 -5.95 -17.06 -7.11
CA ILE A 297 -7.03 -16.73 -6.18
C ILE A 297 -8.03 -15.81 -6.88
N SER A 298 -9.33 -16.05 -6.68
CA SER A 298 -10.37 -15.13 -7.12
C SER A 298 -10.24 -13.80 -6.41
N SER A 299 -10.16 -12.71 -7.17
CA SER A 299 -10.12 -11.35 -6.65
C SER A 299 -10.71 -10.40 -7.68
N VAL A 300 -11.48 -9.42 -7.20
CA VAL A 300 -12.04 -8.35 -8.02
C VAL A 300 -10.96 -7.43 -8.60
N HIS A 301 -9.77 -7.44 -8.01
CA HIS A 301 -8.61 -6.65 -8.42
C HIS A 301 -7.61 -7.45 -9.25
N SER A 302 -7.84 -8.74 -9.50
CA SER A 302 -6.90 -9.56 -10.27
C SER A 302 -6.98 -9.26 -11.77
N PHE A 303 -5.82 -9.20 -12.43
CA PHE A 303 -5.78 -9.29 -13.88
C PHE A 303 -6.09 -10.75 -14.27
N ALA A 304 -6.80 -10.95 -15.39
CA ALA A 304 -7.20 -12.28 -15.88
C ALA A 304 -6.04 -13.30 -15.88
N GLN A 305 -6.34 -14.60 -15.82
CA GLN A 305 -5.32 -15.65 -15.75
C GLN A 305 -4.26 -15.47 -16.84
N SER A 306 -3.00 -15.31 -16.42
CA SER A 306 -1.89 -15.04 -17.33
C SER A 306 -0.73 -16.03 -17.15
N PRO A 307 -0.05 -16.43 -18.25
CA PRO A 307 1.14 -17.27 -18.20
C PRO A 307 2.26 -16.70 -17.30
N VAL A 308 2.33 -15.37 -17.12
CA VAL A 308 3.37 -14.71 -16.32
C VAL A 308 3.30 -15.06 -14.82
N GLY A 309 2.13 -15.50 -14.32
CA GLY A 309 1.98 -15.88 -12.91
C GLY A 309 2.98 -16.95 -12.47
N LYS A 310 3.25 -17.94 -13.34
CA LYS A 310 4.24 -19.00 -13.07
C LYS A 310 5.67 -18.46 -12.96
N TRP A 311 5.99 -17.41 -13.73
CA TRP A 311 7.31 -16.79 -13.73
C TRP A 311 7.55 -16.04 -12.42
N PHE A 312 6.54 -15.30 -11.93
CA PHE A 312 6.57 -14.66 -10.62
C PHE A 312 6.64 -15.68 -9.48
N ALA A 313 5.93 -16.80 -9.56
CA ALA A 313 6.05 -17.87 -8.57
C ALA A 313 7.47 -18.44 -8.52
N GLY A 314 8.06 -18.78 -9.68
CA GLY A 314 9.43 -19.27 -9.77
C GLY A 314 10.46 -18.27 -9.24
N PHE A 315 10.32 -17.00 -9.61
CA PHE A 315 11.17 -15.92 -9.10
C PHE A 315 11.05 -15.74 -7.58
N LEU A 316 9.82 -15.78 -7.05
CA LEU A 316 9.57 -15.67 -5.61
C LEU A 316 10.21 -16.85 -4.84
N ILE A 317 10.02 -18.09 -5.32
CA ILE A 317 10.63 -19.28 -4.71
C ILE A 317 12.16 -19.17 -4.74
N LEU A 318 12.75 -18.80 -5.87
CA LEU A 318 14.19 -18.63 -5.99
C LEU A 318 14.71 -17.55 -5.04
N ALA A 319 14.02 -16.39 -4.97
CA ALA A 319 14.38 -15.31 -4.07
C ALA A 319 14.29 -15.74 -2.59
N ILE A 320 13.26 -16.51 -2.21
CA ILE A 320 13.12 -17.09 -0.86
C ILE A 320 14.30 -18.02 -0.56
N VAL A 321 14.61 -18.96 -1.45
CA VAL A 321 15.69 -19.94 -1.24
C VAL A 321 17.05 -19.26 -1.12
N VAL A 322 17.38 -18.35 -2.04
CA VAL A 322 18.65 -17.63 -2.04
C VAL A 322 18.78 -16.77 -0.77
N THR A 323 17.73 -16.03 -0.39
CA THR A 323 17.77 -15.19 0.80
C THR A 323 17.83 -16.00 2.09
N ALA A 324 17.08 -17.11 2.18
CA ALA A 324 17.14 -18.02 3.32
C ALA A 324 18.54 -18.63 3.46
N TYR A 325 19.17 -19.04 2.35
CA TYR A 325 20.55 -19.52 2.34
C TYR A 325 21.54 -18.44 2.81
N LEU A 326 21.46 -17.22 2.27
CA LEU A 326 22.33 -16.11 2.66
C LEU A 326 22.15 -15.71 4.13
N VAL A 327 20.92 -15.65 4.63
CA VAL A 327 20.66 -15.29 6.03
C VAL A 327 21.13 -16.39 6.97
N SER A 328 20.79 -17.66 6.70
CA SER A 328 21.13 -18.80 7.57
C SER A 328 22.64 -18.98 7.73
N THR A 329 23.40 -18.85 6.64
CA THR A 329 24.86 -18.99 6.66
C THR A 329 25.59 -17.80 7.29
N ARG A 330 24.91 -16.66 7.50
CA ARG A 330 25.47 -15.43 8.12
C ARG A 330 24.88 -15.16 9.51
N LEU A 331 24.18 -16.13 10.12
CA LEU A 331 23.55 -15.96 11.43
C LEU A 331 24.54 -15.59 12.55
N ASN A 332 25.78 -16.07 12.48
CA ASN A 332 26.81 -15.72 13.46
C ASN A 332 27.26 -14.26 13.29
N ASP A 333 27.47 -13.83 12.05
CA ASP A 333 27.86 -12.46 11.69
C ASP A 333 26.77 -11.44 12.08
N LEU A 334 25.51 -11.87 12.09
CA LEU A 334 24.34 -11.07 12.50
C LEU A 334 24.08 -11.06 14.02
N ARG A 335 24.94 -11.69 14.84
CA ARG A 335 24.72 -11.72 16.30
C ARG A 335 24.83 -10.30 16.88
N SER A 336 23.84 -9.93 17.68
CA SER A 336 23.85 -8.66 18.41
C SER A 336 24.74 -8.78 19.64
N HIS A 337 25.48 -7.73 19.95
CA HIS A 337 26.37 -7.70 21.12
C HIS A 337 25.63 -7.31 22.40
N ALA A 338 24.42 -6.75 22.28
CA ALA A 338 23.57 -6.35 23.39
C ALA A 338 22.31 -7.20 23.47
N GLU A 339 21.88 -7.51 24.69
CA GLU A 339 20.68 -8.29 25.00
C GLU A 339 19.63 -7.43 25.73
N LEU A 340 18.39 -7.95 25.83
CA LEU A 340 17.31 -7.26 26.52
C LEU A 340 17.55 -7.30 28.03
N GLU A 341 17.82 -6.13 28.61
CA GLU A 341 18.06 -5.97 30.05
C GLU A 341 16.76 -6.13 30.88
N SER A 342 15.58 -5.81 30.31
CA SER A 342 14.30 -5.89 31.01
C SER A 342 13.11 -6.07 30.07
N MET A 343 12.15 -6.90 30.48
CA MET A 343 10.86 -7.10 29.81
C MET A 343 9.88 -5.92 29.99
N VAL A 344 10.20 -4.98 30.89
CA VAL A 344 9.47 -3.73 31.11
C VAL A 344 10.40 -2.56 30.79
N SER A 345 10.61 -2.38 29.49
CA SER A 345 11.51 -1.36 28.93
C SER A 345 10.97 -0.87 27.59
N ARG A 346 11.49 0.28 27.12
CA ARG A 346 11.15 0.75 25.78
C ARG A 346 11.63 -0.22 24.70
N GLU A 347 12.78 -0.88 24.90
CA GLU A 347 13.27 -1.94 24.03
C GLU A 347 12.28 -3.09 23.91
N ALA A 348 11.75 -3.57 25.05
CA ALA A 348 10.74 -4.62 25.07
C ALA A 348 9.42 -4.18 24.41
N ALA A 349 8.98 -2.93 24.63
CA ALA A 349 7.80 -2.39 23.97
C ALA A 349 7.94 -2.36 22.44
N PHE A 350 9.13 -2.01 21.92
CA PHE A 350 9.42 -2.13 20.48
C PHE A 350 9.34 -3.60 20.02
N LEU A 351 9.90 -4.55 20.78
CA LEU A 351 9.82 -5.97 20.41
C LEU A 351 8.37 -6.49 20.39
N TYR A 352 7.56 -6.17 21.40
CA TYR A 352 6.15 -6.58 21.44
C TYR A 352 5.36 -5.98 20.27
N ASN A 353 5.58 -4.69 19.96
CA ASN A 353 4.97 -4.04 18.81
C ASN A 353 5.32 -4.76 17.50
N ASN A 354 6.59 -5.12 17.33
CA ASN A 354 7.05 -5.88 16.17
C ASN A 354 6.39 -7.27 16.08
N LEU A 355 6.30 -7.97 17.21
CA LEU A 355 5.66 -9.29 17.26
C LEU A 355 4.19 -9.21 16.87
N VAL A 356 3.45 -8.19 17.34
CA VAL A 356 2.06 -7.97 16.96
C VAL A 356 1.93 -7.65 15.46
N LEU A 357 2.77 -6.75 14.93
CA LEU A 357 2.76 -6.41 13.49
C LEU A 357 3.05 -7.63 12.61
N VAL A 358 4.05 -8.43 12.96
CA VAL A 358 4.39 -9.66 12.23
C VAL A 358 3.31 -10.73 12.43
N GLY A 359 2.68 -10.80 13.60
CA GLY A 359 1.56 -11.69 13.88
C GLY A 359 0.33 -11.37 13.02
N ILE A 360 -0.02 -10.09 12.89
CA ILE A 360 -1.06 -9.62 11.97
C ILE A 360 -0.68 -10.01 10.54
N ALA A 361 0.54 -9.68 10.10
CA ALA A 361 1.01 -10.01 8.75
C ALA A 361 0.94 -11.53 8.47
N PHE A 362 1.35 -12.36 9.43
CA PHE A 362 1.26 -13.81 9.32
C PHE A 362 -0.19 -14.28 9.20
N SER A 363 -1.11 -13.77 10.03
CA SER A 363 -2.52 -14.16 9.97
C SER A 363 -3.18 -13.77 8.64
N VAL A 364 -2.84 -12.58 8.11
CA VAL A 364 -3.33 -12.09 6.82
C VAL A 364 -2.78 -12.93 5.67
N LEU A 365 -1.47 -13.23 5.70
CA LEU A 365 -0.83 -14.08 4.71
C LEU A 365 -1.43 -15.49 4.74
N TRP A 366 -1.62 -16.06 5.93
CA TRP A 366 -2.20 -17.37 6.12
C TRP A 366 -3.62 -17.44 5.59
N GLY A 367 -4.49 -16.51 6.00
CA GLY A 367 -5.87 -16.44 5.51
C GLY A 367 -5.95 -16.26 3.98
N THR A 368 -5.01 -15.51 3.41
CA THR A 368 -4.92 -15.30 1.96
C THR A 368 -4.44 -16.54 1.22
N LEU A 369 -3.47 -17.30 1.77
CA LEU A 369 -2.94 -18.51 1.14
C LEU A 369 -3.82 -19.74 1.35
N PHE A 370 -4.65 -19.75 2.39
CA PHE A 370 -5.43 -20.92 2.79
C PHE A 370 -6.33 -21.49 1.67
N PRO A 371 -7.03 -20.68 0.84
CA PRO A 371 -7.77 -21.19 -0.31
C PRO A 371 -6.89 -21.98 -1.30
N ILE A 372 -5.67 -21.51 -1.58
CA ILE A 372 -4.70 -22.19 -2.47
C ILE A 372 -4.26 -23.52 -1.86
N ILE A 373 -3.90 -23.50 -0.57
CA ILE A 373 -3.41 -24.68 0.14
C ILE A 373 -4.53 -25.74 0.24
N SER A 374 -5.76 -25.32 0.55
CA SER A 374 -6.91 -26.22 0.62
C SER A 374 -7.19 -26.89 -0.72
N GLU A 375 -7.17 -26.14 -1.81
CA GLU A 375 -7.32 -26.71 -3.15
C GLU A 375 -6.21 -27.72 -3.46
N ALA A 376 -4.96 -27.37 -3.20
CA ALA A 376 -3.82 -28.23 -3.51
C ALA A 376 -3.80 -29.54 -2.69
N VAL A 377 -4.27 -29.52 -1.44
CA VAL A 377 -4.22 -30.67 -0.53
C VAL A 377 -5.52 -31.49 -0.53
N ARG A 378 -6.67 -30.84 -0.60
CA ARG A 378 -8.00 -31.47 -0.44
C ARG A 378 -8.83 -31.48 -1.72
N GLY A 379 -8.39 -30.79 -2.78
CA GLY A 379 -9.13 -30.68 -4.04
C GLY A 379 -10.35 -29.76 -3.99
N ASN A 380 -10.57 -29.02 -2.89
CA ASN A 380 -11.67 -28.08 -2.76
C ASN A 380 -11.19 -26.68 -2.31
N LYS A 381 -11.72 -25.63 -2.98
CA LYS A 381 -11.48 -24.23 -2.62
C LYS A 381 -12.39 -23.84 -1.46
N ILE A 382 -11.77 -23.45 -0.34
CA ILE A 382 -12.47 -22.80 0.78
C ILE A 382 -12.27 -21.30 0.64
N THR A 383 -13.35 -20.53 0.76
CA THR A 383 -13.28 -19.06 0.77
C THR A 383 -13.02 -18.58 2.20
N VAL A 384 -12.02 -17.72 2.36
CA VAL A 384 -11.72 -17.07 3.65
C VAL A 384 -12.09 -15.60 3.51
N GLY A 385 -13.12 -15.17 4.25
CA GLY A 385 -13.64 -13.80 4.20
C GLY A 385 -13.52 -13.05 5.52
N PRO A 386 -14.19 -11.89 5.64
CA PRO A 386 -14.12 -11.02 6.82
C PRO A 386 -14.28 -11.71 8.18
N PRO A 387 -15.12 -12.73 8.38
CA PRO A 387 -15.25 -13.39 9.69
C PRO A 387 -13.93 -13.91 10.27
N PHE A 388 -13.08 -14.55 9.45
CA PHE A 388 -11.78 -15.05 9.89
C PHE A 388 -10.84 -13.88 10.24
N PHE A 389 -10.68 -12.94 9.31
CA PHE A 389 -9.74 -11.85 9.48
C PHE A 389 -10.14 -10.94 10.65
N ASN A 390 -11.41 -10.60 10.81
CA ASN A 390 -11.89 -9.75 11.89
C ASN A 390 -11.70 -10.43 13.26
N THR A 391 -11.99 -11.73 13.37
CA THR A 391 -11.82 -12.47 14.63
C THR A 391 -10.37 -12.45 15.11
N VAL A 392 -9.41 -12.54 14.20
CA VAL A 392 -7.97 -12.57 14.54
C VAL A 392 -7.38 -11.15 14.65
N ASN A 393 -7.69 -10.27 13.70
CA ASN A 393 -7.02 -8.98 13.56
C ASN A 393 -7.62 -7.87 14.42
N ILE A 394 -8.89 -7.93 14.81
CA ILE A 394 -9.46 -6.90 15.71
C ILE A 394 -8.74 -6.93 17.07
N PRO A 395 -8.59 -8.08 17.77
CA PRO A 395 -7.86 -8.12 19.04
C PRO A 395 -6.39 -7.68 18.89
N LEU A 396 -5.71 -8.13 17.84
CA LEU A 396 -4.32 -7.75 17.57
C LEU A 396 -4.18 -6.26 17.24
N GLY A 397 -5.12 -5.69 16.49
CA GLY A 397 -5.19 -4.26 16.18
C GLY A 397 -5.41 -3.42 17.44
N LEU A 398 -6.33 -3.81 18.31
CA LEU A 398 -6.56 -3.15 19.61
C LEU A 398 -5.31 -3.21 20.50
N LEU A 399 -4.62 -4.35 20.53
CA LEU A 399 -3.35 -4.50 21.23
C LEU A 399 -2.26 -3.58 20.63
N LEU A 400 -2.18 -3.47 19.31
CA LEU A 400 -1.27 -2.57 18.62
C LEU A 400 -1.55 -1.10 18.96
N LEU A 401 -2.82 -0.69 18.97
CA LEU A 401 -3.25 0.66 19.33
C LEU A 401 -2.89 0.98 20.79
N LEU A 402 -3.09 0.02 21.70
CA LEU A 402 -2.68 0.15 23.09
C LEU A 402 -1.15 0.32 23.21
N LEU A 403 -0.36 -0.55 22.57
CA LEU A 403 1.11 -0.48 22.59
C LEU A 403 1.64 0.83 22.01
N THR A 404 0.95 1.40 21.00
CA THR A 404 1.27 2.70 20.40
C THR A 404 1.23 3.84 21.42
N GLY A 405 0.31 3.77 22.39
CA GLY A 405 0.18 4.75 23.46
C GLY A 405 1.08 4.47 24.67
N ILE A 406 1.37 3.20 24.96
CA ILE A 406 2.22 2.78 26.08
C ILE A 406 3.71 3.00 25.79
N GLY A 407 4.18 2.61 24.60
CA GLY A 407 5.61 2.57 24.24
C GLY A 407 6.35 3.90 24.45
N PRO A 408 5.81 5.06 24.03
CA PRO A 408 6.45 6.37 24.22
C PRO A 408 6.68 6.76 25.69
N LEU A 409 5.82 6.28 26.59
CA LEU A 409 5.86 6.61 28.01
C LEU A 409 6.97 5.85 28.74
N ILE A 410 7.19 4.58 28.39
CA ILE A 410 8.17 3.74 29.09
C ILE A 410 9.61 4.24 28.84
N ALA A 411 10.45 4.29 29.87
CA ALA A 411 11.86 4.66 29.76
C ALA A 411 12.72 3.54 29.12
N TRP A 412 13.87 3.91 28.55
CA TRP A 412 14.87 2.94 28.10
C TRP A 412 15.48 2.16 29.29
N ARG A 413 15.92 0.92 29.07
CA ARG A 413 16.46 -0.02 30.07
C ARG A 413 15.50 -0.47 31.17
N ARG A 414 15.22 0.38 32.17
CA ARG A 414 14.36 0.03 33.32
C ARG A 414 13.52 1.23 33.75
N ALA A 415 12.21 1.03 33.87
CA ALA A 415 11.30 2.04 34.40
C ALA A 415 11.09 1.84 35.90
N SER A 416 11.10 2.93 36.68
CA SER A 416 10.71 2.90 38.10
C SER A 416 9.19 3.00 38.25
N VAL A 417 8.62 2.30 39.24
CA VAL A 417 7.16 2.26 39.46
C VAL A 417 6.57 3.66 39.70
N ALA A 418 7.29 4.53 40.42
CA ALA A 418 6.85 5.90 40.68
C ALA A 418 6.77 6.73 39.38
N ASN A 419 7.77 6.61 38.49
CA ASN A 419 7.74 7.30 37.19
C ASN A 419 6.64 6.75 36.28
N LEU A 420 6.41 5.44 36.29
CA LEU A 420 5.32 4.82 35.54
C LEU A 420 3.97 5.38 35.99
N LYS A 421 3.66 5.39 37.30
CA LYS A 421 2.41 5.95 37.80
C LYS A 421 2.19 7.40 37.34
N ARG A 422 3.22 8.25 37.46
CA ARG A 422 3.13 9.66 37.05
C ARG A 422 2.97 9.83 35.54
N GLN A 423 3.61 9.01 34.73
CA GLN A 423 3.56 9.12 33.27
C GLN A 423 2.28 8.59 32.65
N PHE A 424 1.64 7.60 33.28
CA PHE A 424 0.44 6.93 32.79
C PHE A 424 -0.85 7.53 33.34
N LEU A 425 -0.80 8.31 34.43
CA LEU A 425 -2.01 8.88 35.05
C LEU A 425 -2.91 9.63 34.05
N VAL A 426 -2.37 10.60 33.31
CA VAL A 426 -3.15 11.39 32.35
C VAL A 426 -3.64 10.54 31.18
N PRO A 427 -2.80 9.77 30.47
CA PRO A 427 -3.27 8.94 29.36
C PRO A 427 -4.33 7.90 29.75
N THR A 428 -4.16 7.22 30.89
CA THR A 428 -5.13 6.23 31.37
C THR A 428 -6.43 6.88 31.83
N ALA A 429 -6.38 8.04 32.50
CA ALA A 429 -7.58 8.78 32.86
C ALA A 429 -8.34 9.27 31.62
N SER A 430 -7.65 9.75 30.58
CA SER A 430 -8.26 10.10 29.30
C SER A 430 -8.93 8.91 28.62
N ALA A 431 -8.29 7.73 28.65
CA ALA A 431 -8.85 6.50 28.10
C ALA A 431 -10.15 6.08 28.82
N ALA A 432 -10.12 6.07 30.16
CA ALA A 432 -11.28 5.73 30.97
C ALA A 432 -12.43 6.73 30.78
N THR A 433 -12.11 8.03 30.74
CA THR A 433 -13.10 9.09 30.53
C THR A 433 -13.75 8.97 29.15
N ALA A 434 -12.95 8.74 28.10
CA ALA A 434 -13.47 8.52 26.76
C ALA A 434 -14.36 7.28 26.70
N GLY A 435 -13.95 6.17 27.31
CA GLY A 435 -14.76 4.95 27.39
C GLY A 435 -16.10 5.18 28.09
N ILE A 436 -16.11 5.82 29.26
CA ILE A 436 -17.36 6.15 29.98
C ILE A 436 -18.26 7.06 29.12
N LEU A 437 -17.67 8.09 28.50
CA LEU A 437 -18.41 9.03 27.66
C LEU A 437 -19.05 8.34 26.44
N PHE A 438 -18.28 7.56 25.67
CA PHE A 438 -18.80 6.89 24.48
C PHE A 438 -19.84 5.82 24.85
N PHE A 439 -19.65 5.10 25.96
CA PHE A 439 -20.65 4.17 26.46
C PHE A 439 -21.97 4.89 26.80
N ALA A 440 -21.89 6.04 27.49
CA ALA A 440 -23.06 6.86 27.81
C ALA A 440 -23.74 7.46 26.56
N LEU A 441 -22.99 7.67 25.47
CA LEU A 441 -23.50 8.10 24.17
C LEU A 441 -24.08 6.96 23.32
N GLY A 442 -24.20 5.74 23.85
CA GLY A 442 -24.83 4.60 23.18
C GLY A 442 -23.87 3.70 22.39
N VAL A 443 -22.55 3.88 22.51
CA VAL A 443 -21.56 2.98 21.92
C VAL A 443 -21.43 1.73 22.80
N HIS A 444 -22.13 0.66 22.41
CA HIS A 444 -22.13 -0.61 23.14
C HIS A 444 -21.32 -1.73 22.48
N ASP A 445 -20.85 -1.54 21.24
CA ASP A 445 -19.91 -2.47 20.63
C ASP A 445 -18.55 -2.39 21.35
N LEU A 446 -18.07 -3.54 21.85
CA LEU A 446 -16.86 -3.60 22.67
C LEU A 446 -15.60 -3.19 21.89
N ALA A 447 -15.48 -3.60 20.63
CA ALA A 447 -14.30 -3.29 19.82
C ALA A 447 -14.26 -1.79 19.48
N ALA A 448 -15.41 -1.19 19.14
CA ALA A 448 -15.53 0.25 18.92
C ALA A 448 -15.21 1.05 20.20
N LEU A 449 -15.76 0.63 21.35
CA LEU A 449 -15.54 1.29 22.63
C LEU A 449 -14.05 1.27 23.04
N LEU A 450 -13.40 0.12 22.90
CA LEU A 450 -11.96 -0.03 23.16
C LEU A 450 -11.13 0.78 22.17
N SER A 451 -11.52 0.82 20.89
CA SER A 451 -10.83 1.63 19.87
C SER A 451 -10.84 3.11 20.22
N TYR A 452 -12.00 3.67 20.60
CA TYR A 452 -12.08 5.08 21.01
C TYR A 452 -11.33 5.36 22.32
N SER A 453 -11.42 4.44 23.29
CA SER A 453 -10.73 4.57 24.58
C SER A 453 -9.21 4.55 24.42
N PHE A 454 -8.68 3.57 23.67
CA PHE A 454 -7.24 3.48 23.40
C PHE A 454 -6.78 4.59 22.45
N GLY A 455 -7.62 5.04 21.53
CA GLY A 455 -7.37 6.24 20.72
C GLY A 455 -7.15 7.48 21.59
N ALA A 456 -8.02 7.70 22.59
CA ALA A 456 -7.87 8.79 23.56
C ALA A 456 -6.58 8.65 24.39
N LEU A 457 -6.21 7.42 24.77
CA LEU A 457 -4.93 7.14 25.44
C LEU A 457 -3.75 7.60 24.58
N VAL A 458 -3.71 7.21 23.31
CA VAL A 458 -2.64 7.55 22.37
C VAL A 458 -2.56 9.07 22.16
N LEU A 459 -3.69 9.74 21.91
CA LEU A 459 -3.73 11.19 21.74
C LEU A 459 -3.26 11.93 23.00
N ALA A 460 -3.70 11.50 24.18
CA ALA A 460 -3.26 12.07 25.44
C ALA A 460 -1.75 11.87 25.67
N THR A 461 -1.21 10.69 25.33
CA THR A 461 0.24 10.45 25.34
C THR A 461 0.97 11.40 24.39
N ILE A 462 0.49 11.59 23.17
CA ILE A 462 1.09 12.49 22.18
C ILE A 462 1.09 13.93 22.71
N VAL A 463 -0.06 14.44 23.14
CA VAL A 463 -0.21 15.79 23.70
C VAL A 463 0.73 15.98 24.90
N GLN A 464 0.79 15.00 25.80
CA GLN A 464 1.69 15.02 26.95
C GLN A 464 3.17 15.13 26.53
N GLU A 465 3.60 14.37 25.52
CA GLU A 465 4.98 14.39 25.04
C GLU A 465 5.36 15.71 24.36
N PHE A 466 4.46 16.29 23.55
CA PHE A 466 4.63 17.63 23.00
C PHE A 466 4.68 18.69 24.09
N TYR A 467 3.75 18.66 25.04
CA TYR A 467 3.68 19.61 26.15
C TYR A 467 4.96 19.60 27.01
N LYS A 468 5.44 18.41 27.38
CA LYS A 468 6.70 18.24 28.12
C LYS A 468 7.89 18.76 27.33
N GLY A 469 7.97 18.42 26.03
CA GLY A 469 9.06 18.86 25.15
C GLY A 469 9.11 20.38 24.98
N VAL A 470 7.96 21.01 24.75
CA VAL A 470 7.84 22.48 24.57
C VAL A 470 8.20 23.19 25.87
N ASN A 471 7.67 22.75 27.01
CA ASN A 471 7.95 23.39 28.30
C ASN A 471 9.40 23.23 28.76
N ALA A 472 10.01 22.07 28.51
CA ALA A 472 11.44 21.87 28.78
C ALA A 472 12.30 22.84 27.96
N ARG A 473 11.93 23.04 26.68
CA ARG A 473 12.64 23.98 25.80
C ARG A 473 12.41 25.44 26.21
N HIS A 474 11.17 25.83 26.50
CA HIS A 474 10.83 27.17 26.99
C HIS A 474 11.66 27.53 28.23
N ARG A 475 11.76 26.63 29.21
CA ARG A 475 12.55 26.87 30.43
C ARG A 475 14.06 26.90 30.20
N MET A 476 14.57 26.08 29.29
CA MET A 476 16.01 25.95 29.06
C MET A 476 16.59 27.11 28.22
N TYR A 477 15.81 27.64 27.28
CA TYR A 477 16.27 28.67 26.33
C TYR A 477 15.53 30.01 26.47
N ASP A 478 14.64 30.13 27.45
CA ASP A 478 13.77 31.30 27.68
C ASP A 478 12.99 31.76 26.42
N GLU A 479 12.69 30.82 25.54
CA GLU A 479 11.97 31.08 24.29
C GLU A 479 10.45 31.00 24.51
N SER A 480 9.65 31.83 23.84
CA SER A 480 8.20 31.70 23.88
C SER A 480 7.73 30.31 23.41
N ARG A 481 6.61 29.81 23.96
CA ARG A 481 6.07 28.48 23.61
C ARG A 481 5.77 28.33 22.10
N LEU A 482 5.38 29.42 21.45
CA LEU A 482 5.10 29.48 20.00
C LEU A 482 6.36 29.27 19.15
N ILE A 483 7.52 29.71 19.63
CA ILE A 483 8.82 29.51 18.97
C ILE A 483 9.41 28.14 19.34
N ALA A 484 9.19 27.72 20.59
CA ALA A 484 9.71 26.46 21.11
C ALA A 484 9.16 25.24 20.36
N LEU A 485 7.88 25.24 19.97
CA LEU A 485 7.23 24.12 19.25
C LEU A 485 7.87 23.80 17.88
N PRO A 486 7.95 24.74 16.91
CA PRO A 486 8.55 24.44 15.61
C PRO A 486 10.04 24.07 15.74
N ARG A 487 10.78 24.72 16.65
CA ARG A 487 12.19 24.39 16.91
C ARG A 487 12.38 23.00 17.54
N LEU A 488 11.45 22.57 18.39
CA LEU A 488 11.42 21.23 18.98
C LEU A 488 11.25 20.15 17.90
N ILE A 489 10.29 20.36 16.99
CA ILE A 489 10.04 19.47 15.85
C ILE A 489 11.26 19.43 14.93
N ALA A 490 11.82 20.60 14.59
CA ALA A 490 12.98 20.70 13.70
C ALA A 490 14.21 19.96 14.26
N ARG A 491 14.45 20.02 15.57
CA ARG A 491 15.59 19.35 16.22
C ARG A 491 15.43 17.83 16.30
N ASN A 492 14.20 17.31 16.38
CA ASN A 492 13.95 15.86 16.53
C ASN A 492 12.82 15.36 15.62
N ARG A 493 12.98 15.61 14.31
CA ARG A 493 11.99 15.27 13.27
C ARG A 493 11.54 13.81 13.33
N ARG A 494 12.45 12.89 13.65
CA ARG A 494 12.14 11.46 13.75
C ARG A 494 11.14 11.16 14.87
N ARG A 495 11.33 11.73 16.06
CA ARG A 495 10.45 11.48 17.21
C ARG A 495 9.07 12.08 16.98
N TYR A 496 9.01 13.36 16.65
CA TYR A 496 7.73 14.07 16.49
C TYR A 496 7.00 13.71 15.20
N GLY A 497 7.72 13.36 14.13
CA GLY A 497 7.12 12.75 12.94
C GLY A 497 6.45 11.41 13.24
N GLY A 498 7.07 10.56 14.08
CA GLY A 498 6.45 9.33 14.56
C GLY A 498 5.14 9.58 15.32
N TYR A 499 5.08 10.61 16.16
CA TYR A 499 3.83 10.97 16.86
C TYR A 499 2.73 11.45 15.92
N ILE A 500 3.06 12.17 14.84
CA ILE A 500 2.08 12.54 13.80
C ILE A 500 1.53 11.28 13.13
N VAL A 501 2.40 10.32 12.79
CA VAL A 501 1.97 9.01 12.26
C VAL A 501 1.05 8.29 13.23
N HIS A 502 1.38 8.25 14.52
CA HIS A 502 0.55 7.60 15.53
C HIS A 502 -0.82 8.28 15.68
N ALA A 503 -0.90 9.61 15.58
CA ALA A 503 -2.18 10.32 15.53
C ALA A 503 -3.01 9.90 14.30
N GLY A 504 -2.36 9.74 13.14
CA GLY A 504 -3.00 9.18 11.94
C GLY A 504 -3.54 7.76 12.16
N VAL A 505 -2.80 6.90 12.88
CA VAL A 505 -3.27 5.57 13.26
C VAL A 505 -4.55 5.66 14.11
N VAL A 506 -4.63 6.61 15.06
CA VAL A 506 -5.88 6.81 15.83
C VAL A 506 -7.06 7.16 14.93
N VAL A 507 -6.86 8.03 13.93
CA VAL A 507 -7.91 8.40 12.96
C VAL A 507 -8.39 7.18 12.18
N VAL A 508 -7.46 6.32 11.72
CA VAL A 508 -7.80 5.09 11.00
C VAL A 508 -8.59 4.11 11.88
N PHE A 509 -8.16 3.90 13.14
CA PHE A 509 -8.90 3.04 14.07
C PHE A 509 -10.28 3.60 14.44
N ALA A 510 -10.42 4.92 14.55
CA ALA A 510 -11.71 5.56 14.76
C ALA A 510 -12.65 5.36 13.55
N ALA A 511 -12.12 5.42 12.32
CA ALA A 511 -12.87 5.10 11.11
C ALA A 511 -13.30 3.61 11.09
N PHE A 512 -12.41 2.70 11.53
CA PHE A 512 -12.71 1.26 11.60
C PHE A 512 -13.82 0.94 12.60
N ALA A 513 -13.78 1.59 13.78
CA ALA A 513 -14.84 1.49 14.77
C ALA A 513 -16.20 1.95 14.22
N GLY A 514 -16.21 2.87 13.24
CA GLY A 514 -17.42 3.35 12.56
C GLY A 514 -18.23 2.23 11.88
N LEU A 515 -17.58 1.16 11.40
CA LEU A 515 -18.27 0.04 10.76
C LEU A 515 -19.24 -0.69 11.70
N ALA A 516 -19.01 -0.63 13.03
CA ALA A 516 -19.91 -1.23 14.01
C ALA A 516 -21.31 -0.60 14.01
N PHE A 517 -21.46 0.59 13.42
CA PHE A 517 -22.72 1.34 13.36
C PHE A 517 -23.36 1.32 11.96
N LYS A 518 -22.80 0.57 11.00
CA LYS A 518 -23.37 0.45 9.65
C LYS A 518 -24.78 -0.13 9.71
N ARG A 519 -25.72 0.48 8.98
CA ARG A 519 -27.07 -0.03 8.75
C ARG A 519 -27.31 -0.13 7.24
N GLU A 520 -27.92 -1.22 6.81
CA GLU A 520 -28.24 -1.49 5.41
C GLU A 520 -29.75 -1.68 5.27
N PHE A 521 -30.30 -1.14 4.18
CA PHE A 521 -31.72 -1.18 3.88
C PHE A 521 -31.91 -1.42 2.38
N ASP A 522 -32.74 -2.40 2.03
CA ASP A 522 -33.20 -2.61 0.66
C ASP A 522 -34.55 -1.90 0.48
N LEU A 523 -34.58 -0.94 -0.43
CA LEU A 523 -35.76 -0.10 -0.68
C LEU A 523 -36.18 -0.20 -2.14
N THR A 524 -37.47 -0.42 -2.38
CA THR A 524 -38.11 -0.29 -3.70
C THR A 524 -39.02 0.93 -3.66
N LEU A 525 -38.82 1.86 -4.59
CA LEU A 525 -39.51 3.14 -4.65
C LEU A 525 -39.92 3.47 -6.10
N ASN A 526 -41.19 3.73 -6.34
CA ASN A 526 -41.66 4.37 -7.57
C ASN A 526 -41.45 5.89 -7.52
N ALA A 527 -41.56 6.57 -8.66
CA ALA A 527 -41.48 8.02 -8.72
C ALA A 527 -42.56 8.67 -7.83
N GLY A 528 -42.17 9.64 -6.99
CA GLY A 528 -43.03 10.30 -6.01
C GLY A 528 -43.25 9.51 -4.72
N GLU A 529 -42.83 8.25 -4.63
CA GLU A 529 -42.92 7.48 -3.39
C GLU A 529 -41.85 7.89 -2.39
N THR A 530 -42.18 7.72 -1.12
CA THR A 530 -41.32 8.07 0.01
C THR A 530 -41.13 6.87 0.93
N LYS A 531 -39.88 6.61 1.33
CA LYS A 531 -39.54 5.62 2.37
C LYS A 531 -38.81 6.28 3.52
N ALA A 532 -39.17 5.92 4.74
CA ALA A 532 -38.45 6.32 5.93
C ALA A 532 -37.69 5.13 6.54
N VAL A 533 -36.49 5.40 7.04
CA VAL A 533 -35.63 4.45 7.78
C VAL A 533 -35.04 5.17 8.99
N THR A 534 -34.55 4.41 9.96
CA THR A 534 -33.93 4.97 11.18
C THR A 534 -32.48 4.53 11.23
N ASP A 535 -31.56 5.47 11.47
CA ASP A 535 -30.14 5.16 11.57
C ASP A 535 -29.75 4.57 12.94
N ALA A 536 -28.45 4.27 13.11
CA ALA A 536 -27.94 3.69 14.35
C ALA A 536 -28.06 4.60 15.58
N TRP A 537 -28.30 5.89 15.39
CA TRP A 537 -28.43 6.90 16.45
C TRP A 537 -29.87 7.33 16.69
N GLY A 538 -30.84 6.70 16.01
CA GLY A 538 -32.26 6.98 16.18
C GLY A 538 -32.80 8.13 15.35
N HIS A 539 -32.00 8.72 14.44
CA HIS A 539 -32.48 9.76 13.54
C HIS A 539 -33.30 9.15 12.40
N ARG A 540 -34.43 9.80 12.07
CA ARG A 540 -35.33 9.36 11.00
C ARG A 540 -34.91 9.99 9.68
N TRP A 541 -34.50 9.14 8.75
CA TRP A 541 -34.18 9.51 7.37
C TRP A 541 -35.36 9.20 6.47
N THR A 542 -35.75 10.16 5.63
CA THR A 542 -36.85 9.98 4.68
C THR A 542 -36.34 10.30 3.28
N PHE A 543 -36.55 9.35 2.36
CA PHE A 543 -36.10 9.37 0.97
C PHE A 543 -37.31 9.49 0.06
N LEU A 544 -37.41 10.58 -0.68
CA LEU A 544 -38.42 10.82 -1.71
C LEU A 544 -37.79 10.57 -3.09
N SER A 545 -38.34 9.65 -3.86
CA SER A 545 -37.88 9.38 -5.23
C SER A 545 -38.37 10.46 -6.19
N GLN A 546 -37.45 11.15 -6.85
CA GLN A 546 -37.74 12.10 -7.93
C GLN A 546 -37.96 11.41 -9.28
N GLY A 547 -37.92 10.06 -9.30
CA GLY A 547 -37.96 9.26 -10.52
C GLY A 547 -36.58 9.03 -11.14
N ILE A 548 -36.60 8.36 -12.30
CA ILE A 548 -35.40 7.98 -13.05
C ILE A 548 -35.23 8.92 -14.24
N SER A 549 -34.00 9.37 -14.47
CA SER A 549 -33.61 10.11 -15.67
C SER A 549 -32.63 9.28 -16.51
N ARG A 550 -32.70 9.44 -17.84
CA ARG A 550 -31.75 8.81 -18.78
C ARG A 550 -31.10 9.87 -19.64
N TYR A 551 -29.78 9.87 -19.72
CA TYR A 551 -29.01 10.80 -20.53
C TYR A 551 -27.70 10.17 -21.00
N ASN A 552 -27.14 10.73 -22.07
CA ASN A 552 -25.88 10.26 -22.64
C ASN A 552 -24.74 11.18 -22.19
N VAL A 553 -23.61 10.58 -21.84
CA VAL A 553 -22.34 11.23 -21.56
C VAL A 553 -21.32 10.68 -22.54
N LEU A 554 -20.18 11.36 -22.71
CA LEU A 554 -19.05 10.81 -23.46
C LEU A 554 -18.79 9.37 -23.00
N ASN A 555 -18.80 8.44 -23.95
CA ASN A 555 -18.57 6.98 -23.81
C ASN A 555 -19.55 6.15 -22.97
N ARG A 556 -20.69 6.72 -22.53
CA ARG A 556 -21.66 5.96 -21.73
C ARG A 556 -23.08 6.52 -21.78
N GLU A 557 -24.03 5.61 -21.65
CA GLU A 557 -25.44 5.92 -21.37
C GLU A 557 -25.68 5.79 -19.86
N VAL A 558 -26.36 6.77 -19.27
CA VAL A 558 -26.56 6.87 -17.84
C VAL A 558 -28.04 6.78 -17.50
N THR A 559 -28.38 5.88 -16.59
CA THR A 559 -29.67 5.82 -15.92
C THR A 559 -29.46 6.26 -14.47
N ALA A 560 -29.98 7.41 -14.08
CA ALA A 560 -29.77 7.98 -12.75
C ALA A 560 -31.08 8.08 -11.97
N ILE A 561 -31.02 7.78 -10.67
CA ILE A 561 -32.07 8.08 -9.70
C ILE A 561 -31.64 9.26 -8.84
N ALA A 562 -32.58 10.16 -8.56
CA ALA A 562 -32.40 11.24 -7.60
C ALA A 562 -33.35 11.05 -6.41
N LEU A 563 -32.79 11.03 -5.21
CA LEU A 563 -33.53 10.93 -3.95
C LEU A 563 -33.43 12.27 -3.22
N ASP A 564 -34.55 12.94 -2.98
CA ASP A 564 -34.59 14.07 -2.05
C ASP A 564 -34.64 13.52 -0.62
N VAL A 565 -33.69 13.92 0.20
CA VAL A 565 -33.43 13.32 1.50
C VAL A 565 -33.74 14.33 2.59
N THR A 566 -34.48 13.90 3.60
CA THR A 566 -34.68 14.67 4.83
C THR A 566 -34.22 13.87 6.05
N GLN A 567 -33.64 14.55 7.03
CA GLN A 567 -33.26 14.00 8.33
C GLN A 567 -34.09 14.72 9.41
N ASP A 568 -34.88 13.96 10.16
CA ASP A 568 -35.77 14.49 11.21
C ASP A 568 -36.65 15.66 10.72
N GLY A 569 -37.15 15.55 9.50
CA GLY A 569 -37.99 16.56 8.84
C GLY A 569 -37.24 17.78 8.28
N LYS A 570 -35.91 17.87 8.48
CA LYS A 570 -35.08 18.92 7.89
C LYS A 570 -34.52 18.48 6.54
N PRO A 571 -34.49 19.37 5.52
CA PRO A 571 -33.86 19.08 4.25
C PRO A 571 -32.39 18.69 4.44
N ALA A 572 -32.05 17.50 3.97
CA ALA A 572 -30.70 16.98 3.86
C ALA A 572 -30.28 16.91 2.38
N GLY A 573 -30.95 17.61 1.45
CA GLY A 573 -30.57 17.73 0.04
C GLY A 573 -30.75 16.45 -0.79
N VAL A 574 -30.29 16.49 -2.03
CA VAL A 574 -30.49 15.40 -3.00
C VAL A 574 -29.28 14.48 -3.07
N ILE A 575 -29.52 13.16 -3.16
CA ILE A 575 -28.51 12.14 -3.42
C ILE A 575 -28.82 11.47 -4.75
N THR A 576 -27.82 11.33 -5.60
CA THR A 576 -27.94 10.72 -6.93
C THR A 576 -27.09 9.46 -7.02
N SER A 577 -27.65 8.37 -7.53
CA SER A 577 -26.90 7.16 -7.89
C SER A 577 -27.20 6.80 -9.34
N GLU A 578 -26.22 6.22 -10.03
CA GLU A 578 -26.29 5.99 -11.47
C GLU A 578 -26.01 4.52 -11.82
N LYS A 579 -26.68 4.04 -12.86
CA LYS A 579 -26.29 2.86 -13.64
C LYS A 579 -25.73 3.34 -14.97
N ARG A 580 -24.50 2.93 -15.29
CA ARG A 580 -23.74 3.40 -16.46
C ARG A 580 -23.49 2.24 -17.43
N GLN A 581 -24.06 2.32 -18.63
CA GLN A 581 -23.74 1.42 -19.74
C GLN A 581 -22.62 2.06 -20.59
N HIS A 582 -21.42 1.50 -20.55
CA HIS A 582 -20.30 2.00 -21.35
C HIS A 582 -20.39 1.50 -22.80
N VAL A 583 -20.04 2.38 -23.75
CA VAL A 583 -20.15 2.13 -25.19
C VAL A 583 -18.90 2.57 -25.95
N ASP A 584 -18.59 1.89 -27.05
CA ASP A 584 -17.53 2.28 -27.99
C ASP A 584 -17.92 3.55 -28.79
N SER A 585 -17.03 4.03 -29.67
CA SER A 585 -17.31 5.22 -30.51
C SER A 585 -18.47 5.03 -31.49
N ARG A 586 -18.95 3.79 -31.68
CA ARG A 586 -20.09 3.44 -32.53
C ARG A 586 -21.37 3.21 -31.73
N GLY A 587 -21.34 3.40 -30.40
CA GLY A 587 -22.48 3.21 -29.52
C GLY A 587 -22.73 1.76 -29.13
N ALA A 588 -21.84 0.82 -29.45
CA ALA A 588 -21.99 -0.58 -29.06
C ALA A 588 -21.58 -0.79 -27.59
N PRO A 589 -22.38 -1.51 -26.78
CA PRO A 589 -22.00 -1.90 -25.42
C PRO A 589 -20.66 -2.65 -25.37
N THR A 590 -19.76 -2.22 -24.49
CA THR A 590 -18.41 -2.81 -24.36
C THR A 590 -18.23 -3.66 -23.09
N PHE A 591 -19.03 -3.38 -22.07
CA PHE A 591 -19.01 -4.05 -20.77
C PHE A 591 -20.43 -4.11 -20.17
N GLU A 592 -20.60 -4.94 -19.15
CA GLU A 592 -21.81 -4.93 -18.32
C GLU A 592 -22.01 -3.56 -17.64
N PRO A 593 -23.27 -3.15 -17.39
CA PRO A 593 -23.56 -1.90 -16.70
C PRO A 593 -22.91 -1.81 -15.31
N SER A 594 -22.08 -0.78 -15.10
CA SER A 594 -21.49 -0.45 -13.80
C SER A 594 -22.40 0.45 -12.97
N THR A 595 -22.26 0.44 -11.66
CA THR A 595 -22.99 1.36 -10.77
C THR A 595 -22.07 2.44 -10.24
N GLU A 596 -22.48 3.70 -10.36
CA GLU A 596 -21.91 4.82 -9.59
C GLU A 596 -22.77 5.04 -8.34
N VAL A 597 -22.11 5.08 -7.18
CA VAL A 597 -22.81 5.23 -5.90
C VAL A 597 -23.09 6.69 -5.59
N GLY A 598 -24.24 6.91 -4.95
CA GLY A 598 -24.59 8.20 -4.37
C GLY A 598 -24.10 8.28 -2.94
N ILE A 599 -23.18 9.21 -2.66
CA ILE A 599 -22.65 9.40 -1.31
C ILE A 599 -22.94 10.81 -0.86
N LYS A 600 -23.61 10.92 0.29
CA LYS A 600 -23.68 12.18 1.03
C LYS A 600 -22.94 12.04 2.34
N GLY A 601 -21.75 12.65 2.37
CA GLY A 601 -20.90 12.60 3.55
C GLY A 601 -21.19 13.71 4.57
N SER A 602 -20.99 13.38 5.85
CA SER A 602 -20.90 14.35 6.94
C SER A 602 -19.78 13.96 7.89
N PHE A 603 -19.43 14.82 8.85
CA PHE A 603 -18.44 14.45 9.86
C PHE A 603 -18.90 13.30 10.77
N LYS A 604 -20.22 13.05 10.86
CA LYS A 604 -20.81 12.06 11.78
C LYS A 604 -21.13 10.74 11.09
N GLN A 605 -21.72 10.81 9.89
CA GLN A 605 -22.20 9.66 9.15
C GLN A 605 -22.31 9.96 7.65
N ASP A 606 -22.23 8.90 6.85
CA ASP A 606 -22.45 8.96 5.42
C ASP A 606 -23.79 8.27 5.07
N VAL A 607 -24.53 8.86 4.14
CA VAL A 607 -25.67 8.20 3.48
C VAL A 607 -25.19 7.67 2.14
N TYR A 608 -25.27 6.36 1.97
CA TYR A 608 -24.76 5.62 0.82
C TYR A 608 -25.91 4.99 0.05
N VAL A 609 -26.03 5.30 -1.24
CA VAL A 609 -27.13 4.87 -2.12
C VAL A 609 -26.57 4.16 -3.33
N VAL A 610 -27.15 3.01 -3.66
CA VAL A 610 -26.77 2.18 -4.80
C VAL A 610 -28.02 1.88 -5.61
N LEU A 611 -28.03 2.28 -6.88
CA LEU A 611 -29.07 1.87 -7.82
C LEU A 611 -28.79 0.44 -8.30
N ALA A 612 -29.60 -0.51 -7.83
CA ALA A 612 -29.49 -1.92 -8.19
C ALA A 612 -30.12 -2.24 -9.56
N GLY A 613 -31.29 -1.66 -9.86
CA GLY A 613 -32.05 -1.85 -11.11
C GLY A 613 -33.41 -1.20 -11.02
#